data_AF-A0A2N7N4Z2-F1
#
_entry.id   AF-A0A2N7N4Z2-F1
#
_cell.length_a   1.000
_cell.length_b   1.000
_cell.length_c   1.000
_cell.angle_alpha   90.00
_cell.angle_beta   90.00
_cell.angle_gamma   90.00
#
_symmetry.space_group_name_H-M   'P 1'
#
loop_
_entity.id
_entity.type
_entity.pdbx_description
1 polymer ?
#
loop_
_entity_poly.entity_id
_entity_poly.type
_entity_poly.pdbx_seq_one_letter_code
_entity_poly.pdbx_strand_id
1 'polypeptide(L)'
;MEKDMRLLLAETALMATGMHRHEEAETIASCLESQGDTEEVVAMIRSMSLMNRGRYEEAHRLLEPMCVNSPDLVCLAALAAGKAGLASKAESWLAMASKGSEENQAFATSFSQDIRNL
;
A
#
# COMPACT_ATOMS: atom_id res chain seq x y z
N MET A 1 1.61 -8.23 22.13
CA MET A 1 2.38 -9.22 21.35
C MET A 1 3.81 -8.71 21.18
N GLU A 2 4.81 -9.58 21.25
CA GLU A 2 6.22 -9.19 21.06
C GLU A 2 6.46 -8.61 19.66
N LYS A 3 7.45 -7.70 19.54
CA LYS A 3 7.75 -7.00 18.28
C LYS A 3 8.07 -7.97 17.13
N ASP A 4 8.91 -8.97 17.39
CA ASP A 4 9.35 -9.91 16.36
C ASP A 4 8.20 -10.78 15.85
N MET A 5 7.27 -11.16 16.75
CA MET A 5 6.05 -11.86 16.35
C MET A 5 5.14 -10.97 15.50
N ARG A 6 5.00 -9.67 15.82
CA ARG A 6 4.23 -8.73 14.97
C ARG A 6 4.81 -8.62 13.58
N LEU A 7 6.14 -8.53 13.47
CA LEU A 7 6.84 -8.46 12.19
C LEU A 7 6.62 -9.75 11.37
N LEU A 8 6.83 -10.91 11.98
CA LEU A 8 6.61 -12.21 11.33
C LEU A 8 5.17 -12.35 10.81
N LEU A 9 4.18 -11.94 11.62
CA LEU A 9 2.78 -11.95 11.20
C LEU A 9 2.53 -11.00 10.02
N ALA A 10 3.10 -9.79 10.05
CA ALA A 10 2.96 -8.83 8.95
C ALA A 10 3.53 -9.38 7.64
N GLU A 11 4.74 -9.94 7.66
CA GLU A 11 5.38 -10.56 6.50
C GLU A 11 4.57 -11.76 5.98
N THR A 12 4.06 -12.59 6.89
CA THR A 12 3.20 -13.74 6.55
C THR A 12 1.91 -13.27 5.89
N ALA A 13 1.29 -12.19 6.39
CA ALA A 13 0.07 -11.64 5.82
C ALA A 13 0.31 -11.07 4.41
N LEU A 14 1.42 -10.34 4.20
CA LEU A 14 1.80 -9.85 2.88
C LEU A 14 2.01 -10.99 1.89
N MET A 15 2.71 -12.05 2.29
CA MET A 15 2.88 -13.25 1.46
C MET A 15 1.52 -13.88 1.11
N ALA A 16 0.61 -13.99 2.09
CA ALA A 16 -0.72 -14.52 1.88
C ALA A 16 -1.50 -13.70 0.83
N THR A 17 -1.37 -12.36 0.81
CA THR A 17 -2.01 -11.53 -0.22
C THR A 17 -1.56 -11.89 -1.64
N GLY A 18 -0.29 -12.25 -1.83
CA GLY A 18 0.28 -12.65 -3.13
C GLY A 18 -0.05 -14.10 -3.52
N MET A 19 -0.43 -14.93 -2.56
CA MET A 19 -0.87 -16.31 -2.78
C MET A 19 -2.39 -16.46 -2.89
N HIS A 20 -3.12 -15.35 -3.05
CA HIS A 20 -4.59 -15.30 -3.09
C HIS A 20 -5.28 -15.82 -1.81
N ARG A 21 -4.57 -15.81 -0.68
CA ARG A 21 -5.06 -16.20 0.66
C ARG A 21 -5.54 -14.96 1.43
N HIS A 22 -6.58 -14.33 0.90
CA HIS A 22 -7.05 -13.01 1.35
C HIS A 22 -7.74 -13.04 2.71
N GLU A 23 -8.42 -14.14 3.05
CA GLU A 23 -9.09 -14.29 4.35
C GLU A 23 -8.07 -14.47 5.48
N GLU A 24 -6.99 -15.20 5.23
CA GLU A 24 -5.89 -15.36 6.18
C GLU A 24 -5.13 -14.05 6.36
N ALA A 25 -4.87 -13.31 5.27
CA ALA A 25 -4.27 -11.99 5.35
C ALA A 25 -5.13 -11.03 6.19
N GLU A 26 -6.46 -11.03 6.01
CA GLU A 26 -7.37 -10.19 6.81
C GLU A 26 -7.42 -10.62 8.29
N THR A 27 -7.40 -11.93 8.55
CA THR A 27 -7.37 -12.46 9.93
C THR A 27 -6.11 -11.98 10.67
N ILE A 28 -4.96 -12.01 9.99
CA ILE A 28 -3.71 -11.52 10.56
C ILE A 28 -3.73 -9.99 10.71
N ALA A 29 -4.22 -9.25 9.71
CA ALA A 29 -4.34 -7.80 9.77
C ALA A 29 -5.23 -7.34 10.95
N SER A 30 -6.37 -8.00 11.16
CA SER A 30 -7.27 -7.75 12.30
C SER A 30 -6.59 -8.06 13.63
N CYS A 31 -5.76 -9.11 13.70
CA CYS A 31 -4.96 -9.40 14.88
C CYS A 31 -3.94 -8.28 15.17
N LEU A 32 -3.24 -7.79 14.14
CA LEU A 32 -2.25 -6.71 14.26
C LEU A 32 -2.90 -5.39 14.69
N GLU A 33 -4.05 -5.04 14.13
CA GLU A 33 -4.80 -3.80 14.41
C GLU A 33 -5.07 -3.61 15.92
N SER A 34 -5.28 -4.72 16.65
CA SER A 34 -5.49 -4.69 18.11
C SER A 34 -4.26 -4.33 18.94
N GLN A 35 -3.06 -4.25 18.34
CA GLN A 35 -1.79 -4.14 19.05
C GLN A 35 -1.22 -2.73 19.14
N GLY A 36 -1.89 -1.71 18.59
CA GLY A 36 -1.45 -0.30 18.56
C GLY A 36 -0.18 -0.07 17.75
N ASP A 37 -0.04 1.12 17.14
CA ASP A 37 1.13 1.49 16.32
C ASP A 37 1.36 0.49 15.16
N THR A 38 0.26 0.07 14.54
CA THR A 38 0.26 -0.88 13.40
C THR A 38 -0.64 -0.41 12.27
N GLU A 39 -1.22 0.79 12.36
CA GLU A 39 -2.16 1.30 11.36
C GLU A 39 -1.56 1.28 9.95
N GLU A 40 -0.30 1.69 9.82
CA GLU A 40 0.44 1.67 8.54
C GLU A 40 0.55 0.24 7.96
N VAL A 41 0.98 -0.71 8.79
CA VAL A 41 1.18 -2.11 8.37
C VAL A 41 -0.15 -2.76 7.99
N VAL A 42 -1.19 -2.51 8.79
CA VAL A 42 -2.55 -3.00 8.52
C VAL A 42 -3.08 -2.40 7.21
N ALA A 43 -2.88 -1.10 6.99
CA ALA A 43 -3.27 -0.43 5.77
C ALA A 43 -2.54 -1.00 4.54
N MET A 44 -1.24 -1.26 4.67
CA MET A 44 -0.44 -1.89 3.62
C MET A 44 -0.97 -3.29 3.27
N ILE A 45 -1.20 -4.17 4.26
CA ILE A 45 -1.71 -5.53 4.03
C ILE A 45 -3.08 -5.50 3.34
N ARG A 46 -4.03 -4.72 3.88
CA ARG A 46 -5.39 -4.63 3.33
C ARG A 46 -5.39 -4.07 1.91
N SER A 47 -4.58 -3.06 1.64
CA SER A 47 -4.47 -2.46 0.30
C SER A 47 -3.84 -3.41 -0.71
N MET A 48 -2.77 -4.12 -0.33
CA MET A 48 -2.15 -5.15 -1.18
C MET A 48 -3.13 -6.26 -1.52
N SER A 49 -3.91 -6.73 -0.55
CA SER A 49 -4.98 -7.72 -0.76
C SER A 49 -6.04 -7.22 -1.75
N LEU A 50 -6.48 -5.96 -1.63
CA LEU A 50 -7.43 -5.33 -2.56
C LEU A 50 -6.85 -5.22 -3.98
N MET A 51 -5.61 -4.75 -4.11
CA MET A 51 -4.93 -4.58 -5.40
C MET A 51 -4.72 -5.91 -6.12
N ASN A 52 -4.34 -6.97 -5.40
CA ASN A 52 -4.21 -8.32 -5.97
C ASN A 52 -5.54 -8.92 -6.44
N ARG A 53 -6.67 -8.32 -6.04
CA ARG A 53 -8.02 -8.66 -6.49
C ARG A 53 -8.56 -7.70 -7.54
N GLY A 54 -7.74 -6.77 -8.03
CA GLY A 54 -8.15 -5.74 -9.00
C GLY A 54 -9.00 -4.60 -8.42
N ARG A 55 -9.17 -4.53 -7.09
CA ARG A 55 -9.99 -3.52 -6.40
C ARG A 55 -9.17 -2.25 -6.13
N TYR A 56 -8.63 -1.66 -7.19
CA TYR A 56 -7.65 -0.57 -7.10
C TYR A 56 -8.20 0.72 -6.49
N GLU A 57 -9.44 1.10 -6.83
CA GLU A 57 -10.06 2.31 -6.28
C GLU A 57 -10.28 2.21 -4.76
N GLU A 58 -10.67 1.02 -4.28
CA GLU A 58 -10.87 0.78 -2.86
C GLU A 58 -9.55 0.75 -2.10
N ALA A 59 -8.50 0.16 -2.69
CA ALA A 59 -7.15 0.23 -2.13
C ALA A 59 -6.66 1.68 -2.03
N HIS A 60 -6.88 2.49 -3.08
CA HIS A 60 -6.51 3.90 -3.07
C HIS A 60 -7.23 4.67 -1.95
N ARG A 61 -8.55 4.46 -1.81
CA ARG A 61 -9.36 5.09 -0.75
C ARG A 61 -8.87 4.74 0.66
N LEU A 62 -8.34 3.52 0.84
CA LEU A 62 -7.77 3.08 2.10
C LEU A 62 -6.42 3.75 2.39
N LEU A 63 -5.57 3.93 1.38
CA LEU A 63 -4.21 4.48 1.52
C LEU A 63 -4.16 6.00 1.61
N GLU A 64 -5.06 6.71 0.93
CA GLU A 64 -5.09 8.17 0.85
C GLU A 64 -4.97 8.87 2.23
N PRO A 65 -5.76 8.51 3.27
CA PRO A 65 -5.62 9.15 4.58
C PRO A 65 -4.33 8.77 5.32
N MET A 66 -3.67 7.65 4.98
CA MET A 66 -2.48 7.16 5.66
C MET A 66 -1.21 7.87 5.19
N CYS A 67 -1.17 8.31 3.94
CA CYS A 67 0.02 8.93 3.34
C CYS A 67 0.46 10.24 4.02
N VAL A 68 -0.42 10.89 4.80
CA VAL A 68 -0.08 12.09 5.59
C VAL A 68 0.86 11.75 6.75
N ASN A 69 0.66 10.60 7.39
CA ASN A 69 1.41 10.18 8.57
C ASN A 69 2.50 9.14 8.24
N SER A 70 2.32 8.41 7.13
CA SER A 70 3.23 7.35 6.66
C SER A 70 3.63 7.62 5.19
N PRO A 71 4.64 8.46 4.96
CA PRO A 71 5.11 8.80 3.62
C PRO A 71 5.58 7.60 2.79
N ASP A 72 5.95 6.49 3.44
CA ASP A 72 6.40 5.27 2.78
C ASP A 72 5.27 4.57 2.01
N LEU A 73 4.01 4.86 2.33
CA LEU A 73 2.84 4.34 1.60
C LEU A 73 2.50 5.14 0.32
N VAL A 74 3.15 6.27 0.06
CA VAL A 74 2.82 7.16 -1.07
C VAL A 74 2.96 6.45 -2.42
N CYS A 75 3.99 5.61 -2.58
CA CYS A 75 4.19 4.83 -3.81
C CYS A 75 3.08 3.80 -4.02
N LEU A 76 2.60 3.17 -2.95
CA LEU A 76 1.49 2.23 -3.02
C LEU A 76 0.17 2.95 -3.37
N ALA A 77 -0.05 4.15 -2.82
CA ALA A 77 -1.20 4.99 -3.17
C ALA A 77 -1.15 5.43 -4.64
N ALA A 78 0.02 5.84 -5.14
CA ALA A 78 0.23 6.17 -6.54
C ALA A 78 -0.10 4.99 -7.45
N LEU A 79 0.40 3.79 -7.13
CA LEU A 79 0.14 2.57 -7.89
C LEU A 79 -1.35 2.23 -7.92
N ALA A 80 -2.03 2.27 -6.77
CA ALA A 80 -3.46 2.02 -6.67
C ALA A 80 -4.27 3.03 -7.49
N ALA A 81 -3.97 4.33 -7.38
CA ALA A 81 -4.63 5.38 -8.16
C ALA A 81 -4.42 5.19 -9.68
N GLY A 82 -3.19 4.90 -10.10
CA GLY A 82 -2.85 4.70 -11.51
C GLY A 82 -3.58 3.51 -12.11
N LYS A 83 -3.58 2.36 -11.41
CA LYS A 83 -4.33 1.17 -11.86
C LYS A 83 -5.85 1.32 -11.79
N ALA A 84 -6.35 2.24 -10.97
CA ALA A 84 -7.76 2.61 -10.93
C ALA A 84 -8.18 3.62 -12.04
N GLY A 85 -7.23 4.10 -12.87
CA GLY A 85 -7.50 5.13 -13.88
C GLY A 85 -7.66 6.55 -13.31
N LEU A 86 -7.28 6.76 -12.05
CA LEU A 86 -7.35 8.06 -11.37
C LEU A 86 -6.09 8.90 -11.64
N ALA A 87 -5.86 9.25 -12.91
CA ALA A 87 -4.61 9.86 -13.39
C ALA A 87 -4.16 11.07 -12.55
N SER A 88 -5.05 12.04 -12.31
CA SER A 88 -4.70 13.24 -11.53
C SER A 88 -4.30 12.93 -10.08
N LYS A 89 -4.91 11.91 -9.46
CA LYS A 89 -4.50 11.47 -8.12
C LYS A 89 -3.13 10.80 -8.19
N ALA A 90 -2.92 9.90 -9.15
CA ALA A 90 -1.65 9.21 -9.33
C ALA A 90 -0.49 10.20 -9.54
N GLU A 91 -0.67 11.22 -10.39
CA GLU A 91 0.30 12.30 -10.61
C GLU A 91 0.60 13.07 -9.32
N SER A 92 -0.42 13.37 -8.52
CA SER A 92 -0.23 14.04 -7.22
C SER A 92 0.61 13.19 -6.25
N TRP A 93 0.37 11.88 -6.17
CA TRP A 93 1.18 10.98 -5.35
C TRP A 93 2.60 10.85 -5.87
N LEU A 94 2.80 10.78 -7.19
CA LEU A 94 4.13 10.75 -7.80
C LEU A 94 4.93 12.03 -7.53
N ALA A 95 4.27 13.19 -7.54
CA ALA A 95 4.89 14.47 -7.18
C ALA A 95 5.29 14.56 -5.70
N MET A 96 4.65 13.79 -4.82
CA MET A 96 5.06 13.64 -3.43
C MET A 96 6.19 12.61 -3.29
N ALA A 97 6.10 11.46 -3.97
CA ALA A 97 7.13 10.42 -3.97
C ALA A 97 8.48 10.95 -4.51
N SER A 98 8.47 11.85 -5.51
CA SER A 98 9.68 12.49 -6.04
C SER A 98 10.42 13.41 -5.06
N LYS A 99 9.81 13.71 -3.91
CA LYS A 99 10.41 14.48 -2.81
C LYS A 99 10.72 13.61 -1.58
N GLY A 100 10.42 12.32 -1.66
CA GLY A 100 10.61 11.35 -0.57
C GLY A 100 12.01 10.73 -0.59
N SER A 101 12.10 9.50 -0.08
CA SER A 101 13.33 8.70 -0.09
C SER A 101 13.84 8.40 -1.51
N GLU A 102 15.06 7.87 -1.63
CA GLU A 102 15.62 7.47 -2.92
C GLU A 102 14.76 6.40 -3.61
N GLU A 103 14.20 5.45 -2.85
CA GLU A 103 13.29 4.41 -3.35
C GLU A 103 12.00 5.02 -3.90
N ASN A 104 11.44 6.01 -3.19
CA ASN A 104 10.23 6.72 -3.64
C ASN A 104 10.51 7.54 -4.90
N GLN A 105 11.67 8.18 -5.00
CA GLN A 105 12.09 8.92 -6.20
C GLN A 105 12.29 7.99 -7.40
N ALA A 106 12.92 6.83 -7.19
CA ALA A 106 13.12 5.81 -8.22
C ALA A 106 11.77 5.26 -8.72
N PHE A 107 10.87 4.92 -7.80
CA PHE A 107 9.50 4.52 -8.15
C PHE A 107 8.79 5.62 -8.95
N ALA A 108 8.86 6.87 -8.49
CA ALA A 108 8.18 7.97 -9.13
C ALA A 108 8.65 8.19 -10.58
N THR A 109 9.96 8.11 -10.77
CA THR A 109 10.58 8.24 -12.10
C THR A 109 10.11 7.14 -13.03
N SER A 110 10.13 5.88 -12.58
CA SER A 110 9.70 4.73 -13.38
C SER A 110 8.20 4.79 -13.70
N PHE A 111 7.35 4.88 -12.67
CA PHE A 111 5.91 4.75 -12.83
C PHE A 111 5.25 5.96 -13.53
N SER A 112 5.88 7.14 -13.48
CA SER A 112 5.42 8.30 -14.25
C SER A 112 5.49 8.08 -15.77
N GLN A 113 6.38 7.21 -16.24
CA GLN A 113 6.47 6.83 -17.66
C GLN A 113 5.31 5.90 -18.03
N ASP A 114 4.98 4.96 -17.15
CA ASP A 114 3.90 3.99 -17.37
C ASP A 114 2.52 4.65 -17.44
N ILE A 115 2.23 5.62 -16.56
CA ILE A 115 0.92 6.31 -16.55
C ILE A 115 0.68 7.10 -17.83
N ARG A 116 1.72 7.65 -18.46
CA ARG A 116 1.58 8.40 -19.73
C ARG A 116 1.24 7.51 -20.93
N ASN A 117 1.38 6.20 -20.77
CA ASN A 117 1.15 5.20 -21.81
C ASN A 117 -0.13 4.38 -21.60
N LEU A 118 -0.92 4.68 -20.56
CA LEU A 118 -2.24 4.09 -20.28
C LEU A 118 -3.35 4.89 -20.99
#